data_AF-A0A2W0HP94-F1
#
_entry.id   AF-A0A2W0HP94-F1
#
_cell.length_a   1.000
_cell.length_b   1.000
_cell.length_c   1.000
_cell.angle_alpha   90.00
_cell.angle_beta   90.00
_cell.angle_gamma   90.00
#
_symmetry.space_group_name_H-M   'P 1'
#
loop_
_entity.id
_entity.type
_entity.pdbx_description
1 polymer ?
#
loop_
_entity_poly.entity_id
_entity_poly.type
_entity_poly.pdbx_seq_one_letter_code
_entity_poly.pdbx_strand_id
1 'polypeptide(L)' 'MFFKRKKRAIRRREDERLMNEIDQLREKLDQQRNLLSHRADHSDHLHYQVKLNEAKYLFLLKEVRHRHRTAPAGRSN' A
#
# COMPACT_ATOMS: atom_id res chain seq x y z
N MET A 1 1.90 -22.19 24.35
CA MET A 1 1.15 -22.21 23.07
C MET A 1 0.31 -20.93 22.78
N PHE A 2 0.21 -19.95 23.69
CA PHE A 2 -0.63 -18.75 23.51
C PHE A 2 0.03 -17.61 22.71
N PHE A 3 1.34 -17.37 22.90
CA PHE A 3 2.07 -16.29 22.23
C PHE A 3 2.16 -16.45 20.70
N LYS A 4 2.24 -17.70 20.20
CA LYS A 4 2.28 -17.99 18.75
C LYS A 4 0.95 -17.65 18.06
N ARG A 5 -0.19 -17.92 18.72
CA ARG A 5 -1.54 -17.59 18.20
C ARG A 5 -1.75 -16.07 18.16
N LYS A 6 -1.38 -15.36 19.24
CA LYS A 6 -1.42 -13.89 19.29
C LYS A 6 -0.54 -13.26 18.20
N LYS A 7 0.67 -13.78 18.00
CA LYS A 7 1.59 -13.33 16.92
C LYS A 7 0.99 -13.52 15.52
N ARG A 8 0.34 -14.66 15.26
CA ARG A 8 -0.33 -14.91 13.96
C ARG A 8 -1.52 -13.97 13.75
N ALA A 9 -2.32 -13.72 14.78
CA ALA A 9 -3.45 -12.80 14.71
C ALA A 9 -3.00 -11.36 14.44
N ILE A 10 -1.96 -10.88 15.13
CA ILE A 10 -1.38 -9.55 14.90
C ILE A 10 -0.87 -9.44 13.46
N ARG A 11 -0.11 -10.43 12.97
CA ARG A 11 0.37 -10.44 11.58
C ARG A 11 -0.76 -10.35 10.56
N ARG A 12 -1.86 -11.09 10.75
CA ARG A 12 -3.02 -11.02 9.86
C ARG A 12 -3.64 -9.63 9.85
N ARG A 13 -3.85 -9.03 11.03
CA ARG A 13 -4.40 -7.68 11.15
C ARG A 13 -3.52 -6.63 10.46
N GLU A 14 -2.20 -6.73 10.60
CA GLU A 14 -1.27 -5.81 9.94
C GLU A 14 -1.13 -6.07 8.43
N ASP A 15 -1.35 -7.30 7.96
CA ASP A 15 -1.44 -7.60 6.53
C ASP A 15 -2.75 -7.03 5.94
N GLU A 16 -3.88 -7.16 6.62
CA GLU A 16 -5.15 -6.54 6.24
C GLU A 16 -5.04 -5.00 6.22
N ARG A 17 -4.41 -4.42 7.25
CA ARG A 17 -4.16 -2.97 7.31
C ARG A 17 -3.29 -2.50 6.15
N LEU A 18 -2.25 -3.27 5.80
CA LEU A 18 -1.39 -2.97 4.67
C LEU A 18 -2.17 -2.98 3.36
N MET A 19 -3.02 -3.98 3.12
CA MET A 19 -3.85 -4.05 1.92
C MET A 19 -4.81 -2.85 1.83
N ASN A 20 -5.48 -2.51 2.93
CA ASN A 20 -6.37 -1.35 2.98
C ASN A 20 -5.63 -0.04 2.67
N GLU A 21 -4.40 0.13 3.17
CA GLU A 21 -3.59 1.33 2.88
C GLU A 21 -3.18 1.41 1.41
N ILE A 22 -2.89 0.26 0.78
CA ILE A 22 -2.57 0.19 -0.65
C ILE A 22 -3.79 0.59 -1.49
N ASP A 23 -4.98 0.09 -1.14
CA ASP A 23 -6.21 0.40 -1.86
C ASP A 23 -6.58 1.89 -1.76
N GLN A 24 -6.54 2.46 -0.54
CA GLN A 24 -6.77 3.89 -0.33
C GLN A 24 -5.76 4.76 -1.09
N LEU A 25 -4.49 4.37 -1.09
CA LEU A 25 -3.45 5.13 -1.79
C LEU A 25 -3.61 5.05 -3.30
N ARG A 26 -4.07 3.91 -3.82
CA ARG A 26 -4.41 3.73 -5.24
C ARG A 26 -5.55 4.67 -5.64
N GLU A 27 -6.66 4.67 -4.91
CA GLU A 27 -7.79 5.57 -5.18
C GLU A 27 -7.37 7.04 -5.16
N LYS A 28 -6.55 7.42 -4.17
CA LYS A 28 -6.01 8.77 -4.08
C LYS A 28 -5.14 9.13 -5.29
N LEU A 29 -4.29 8.21 -5.74
CA LEU A 29 -3.46 8.43 -6.92
C LEU A 29 -4.29 8.58 -8.18
N ASP A 30 -5.33 7.77 -8.34
CA ASP A 30 -6.23 7.86 -9.51
C ASP A 30 -6.97 9.20 -9.51
N GLN A 31 -7.46 9.66 -8.36
CA GLN A 31 -8.03 11.01 -8.22
C GLN A 31 -7.01 12.11 -8.54
N GLN A 32 -5.79 12.01 -8.02
CA GLN A 32 -4.74 13.00 -8.27
C GLN A 32 -4.32 13.05 -9.74
N ARG A 33 -4.24 11.90 -10.41
CA ARG A 33 -3.95 11.81 -11.85
C ARG A 33 -5.07 12.39 -12.69
N ASN A 34 -6.32 12.10 -12.34
CA ASN A 34 -7.47 12.70 -12.99
C ASN A 34 -7.48 14.22 -12.82
N LEU A 35 -7.12 14.74 -11.64
CA LEU A 35 -6.96 16.18 -11.45
C LEU A 35 -5.88 16.73 -12.39
N LEU A 36 -4.68 16.13 -12.38
CA LEU A 36 -3.55 16.53 -13.21
C LEU A 36 -3.85 16.56 -14.72
N SER A 37 -4.72 15.68 -15.20
CA SER A 37 -5.05 15.61 -16.63
C SER A 37 -6.05 16.68 -17.09
N HIS A 38 -6.75 17.35 -16.17
CA HIS A 38 -7.86 18.26 -16.50
C HIS A 38 -7.51 19.76 -16.38
N ARG A 39 -6.37 20.17 -15.81
CA ARG A 39 -5.95 21.58 -15.79
C ARG A 39 -4.49 21.75 -16.20
N ALA A 40 -4.24 22.72 -17.07
CA ALA A 40 -2.90 23.02 -17.59
C ALA A 40 -1.94 23.64 -16.55
N ASP A 41 -2.47 24.26 -15.47
CA ASP A 41 -1.69 25.01 -14.47
C ASP A 41 -1.75 24.37 -13.07
N HIS A 42 -1.31 23.12 -12.95
CA HIS A 42 -1.14 22.54 -11.61
C HIS A 42 0.15 23.03 -10.97
N SER A 43 0.05 23.44 -9.71
CA SER A 43 1.22 23.85 -8.92
C SER A 43 2.23 22.71 -8.82
N ASP A 44 3.52 23.05 -8.84
CA ASP A 44 4.62 22.09 -8.67
C ASP A 44 4.44 21.21 -7.43
N HIS A 45 3.86 21.78 -6.36
CA HIS A 45 3.52 21.07 -5.14
C HIS A 45 2.60 19.86 -5.38
N LEU A 46 1.58 19.99 -6.25
CA LEU A 46 0.71 18.87 -6.58
C LEU A 46 1.49 17.77 -7.31
N HIS A 47 2.35 18.14 -8.26
CA HIS A 47 3.22 17.20 -8.97
C HIS A 47 4.16 16.44 -8.03
N TYR A 48 4.80 17.14 -7.08
CA TYR A 48 5.63 16.49 -6.06
C TYR A 48 4.82 15.53 -5.19
N GLN A 49 3.62 15.92 -4.80
CA GLN A 49 2.78 15.09 -3.94
C GLN A 49 2.32 13.81 -4.67
N VAL A 50 1.98 13.90 -5.97
CA VAL A 50 1.65 12.72 -6.77
C VAL A 50 2.85 11.78 -6.84
N LYS A 51 4.04 12.27 -7.21
CA LYS A 51 5.27 11.46 -7.29
C LYS A 51 5.60 10.79 -5.95
N LEU A 52 5.44 11.51 -4.84
CA LEU A 52 5.67 10.97 -3.50
C LEU A 52 4.68 9.84 -3.15
N ASN A 53 3.40 10.04 -3.46
CA ASN A 53 2.37 9.01 -3.25
C ASN A 53 2.62 7.78 -4.15
N GLU A 54 3.09 7.97 -5.39
CA GLU A 54 3.46 6.87 -6.30
C GLU A 54 4.64 6.07 -5.74
N ALA A 55 5.69 6.74 -5.25
CA ALA A 55 6.81 6.09 -4.61
C ALA A 55 6.37 5.28 -3.38
N LYS A 56 5.50 5.85 -2.55
CA LYS A 56 4.91 5.14 -1.39
C LYS A 56 4.11 3.91 -1.84
N TYR A 57 3.28 4.03 -2.87
CA TYR A 57 2.48 2.93 -3.39
C TYR A 57 3.36 1.78 -3.89
N LEU A 58 4.38 2.09 -4.70
CA LEU A 58 5.33 1.09 -5.19
C LEU A 58 6.10 0.40 -4.04
N PHE A 59 6.47 1.16 -3.02
CA PHE A 59 7.10 0.62 -1.82
C PHE A 59 6.19 -0.38 -1.10
N LEU A 60 4.92 -0.04 -0.87
CA LEU A 60 3.98 -0.95 -0.20
C LEU A 60 3.72 -2.22 -1.02
N LEU A 61 3.63 -2.11 -2.35
CA LEU A 61 3.55 -3.29 -3.23
C LEU A 61 4.81 -4.17 -3.16
N LYS A 62 5.99 -3.57 -2.96
CA LYS A 62 7.23 -4.32 -2.75
C LYS A 62 7.21 -5.04 -1.40
N GLU A 63 6.68 -4.39 -0.37
CA GLU A 63 6.52 -4.96 0.96
C GLU A 63 5.57 -6.17 0.95
N VAL A 64 4.42 -6.08 0.27
CA VAL A 64 3.51 -7.24 0.09
C VAL A 64 4.24 -8.42 -0.55
N ARG A 65 5.01 -8.17 -1.61
CA ARG A 65 5.82 -9.21 -2.27
C ARG A 65 6.86 -9.81 -1.32
N HIS A 66 7.50 -8.99 -0.50
CA HIS A 66 8.47 -9.46 0.50
C HIS A 66 7.79 -10.33 1.58
N ARG A 67 6.63 -9.91 2.09
CA ARG A 67 5.84 -10.67 3.08
C ARG A 67 5.33 -11.99 2.51
N HIS A 68 4.95 -12.04 1.24
CA HIS A 68 4.56 -13.28 0.57
C HIS A 68 5.73 -14.28 0.51
N ARG A 69 6.93 -13.82 0.12
CA ARG A 69 8.14 -14.67 0.04
C ARG A 69 8.62 -15.18 1.41
N THR A 70 8.45 -14.38 2.46
CA THR A 70 8.89 -14.70 3.82
C THR A 70 7.80 -15.35 4.68
N ALA A 71 6.59 -15.54 4.13
CA ALA A 71 5.51 -16.21 4.83
C ALA A 71 5.84 -17.71 5.02
N PRO A 72 5.63 -18.26 6.23
CA PRO A 72 5.82 -19.69 6.45
C PRO A 72 4.83 -20.51 5.61
N ALA A 73 5.33 -21.59 4.98
CA ALA A 73 4.54 -22.54 4.20
C ALA A 73 3.27 -22.96 4.98
N GLY A 74 2.10 -22.74 4.38
CA GLY A 74 0.80 -22.84 5.06
C GLY A 74 -0.10 -21.62 4.86
N ARG A 75 0.22 -20.77 3.87
CA ARG A 75 -0.56 -19.59 3.47
C ARG A 75 -1.10 -19.65 2.03
N SER A 76 -1.04 -20.81 1.40
CA SER A 76 -1.77 -21.11 0.17
C SER A 76 -3.05 -21.87 0.55
N ASN A 77 -4.14 -21.13 0.72
CA ASN A 77 -5.49 -21.64 0.55
C ASN A 77 -6.12 -20.79 -0.54
#